data_AF-A0A1F7JQV7-F1
#
_entry.id   AF-A0A1F7JQV7-F1
#
_cell.length_a   1.000
_cell.length_b   1.000
_cell.length_c   1.000
_cell.angle_alpha   90.00
_cell.angle_beta   90.00
_cell.angle_gamma   90.00
#
_symmetry.space_group_name_H-M   'P 1'
#
loop_
_entity.id
_entity.type
_entity.pdbx_description
1 polymer ?
#
loop_
_entity_poly.entity_id
_entity_poly.type
_entity_poly.pdbx_seq_one_letter_code
_entity_poly.pdbx_strand_id
1 'polypeptide(L)'
;MTEAYTGNISIKDISSLSTLLVGAAKTRLIGGLTTAEKGLPWPLSGTFLLPFLETVGKKRTPLNIYPLVSCFYYYIRATDDFLDQRQPLASWEETQKALDKARLPWEMSLKESSIDDDQKTDITNIAGSLGESIYQKMREKEQWSQAPSFTTAYNYRLNTTGLLSEVVADIWCIFAGVPENLRFDTIEATRRLGMVFQFRDDLFDIKQDSDMDGNLTLAILTEENERNNLFASLNQTKTPKKIMELMKKSAPRTLRRNLAYIEDEMRCLRERSPEAASQLSSFIKLVAFAY
;
A
#
# COMPACT_ATOMS: atom_id res chain seq x y z
N MET A 1 15.24 -26.81 -22.76
CA MET A 1 16.13 -27.09 -21.62
C MET A 1 15.76 -26.09 -20.55
N THR A 2 15.02 -26.57 -19.57
CA THR A 2 14.16 -25.83 -18.67
C THR A 2 14.58 -26.28 -17.29
N GLU A 3 15.43 -25.51 -16.61
CA GLU A 3 15.78 -25.70 -15.20
C GLU A 3 16.66 -24.54 -14.73
N ALA A 4 16.07 -23.67 -13.90
CA ALA A 4 16.67 -22.94 -12.77
C ALA A 4 15.66 -21.90 -12.25
N TYR A 5 14.52 -22.37 -11.70
CA TYR A 5 13.55 -21.53 -11.00
C TYR A 5 13.66 -21.80 -9.49
N THR A 6 14.74 -21.35 -8.88
CA THR A 6 14.84 -21.12 -7.43
C THR A 6 15.91 -20.05 -7.21
N GLY A 7 15.55 -18.91 -6.64
CA GLY A 7 16.54 -17.86 -6.35
C GLY A 7 15.99 -16.52 -5.87
N ASN A 8 15.48 -16.50 -4.62
CA ASN A 8 15.48 -15.37 -3.67
C ASN A 8 15.15 -13.96 -4.22
N ILE A 9 13.90 -13.53 -4.01
CA ILE A 9 13.50 -12.11 -4.07
C ILE A 9 14.00 -11.40 -2.80
N SER A 10 14.55 -10.20 -2.98
CA SER A 10 15.30 -9.41 -1.98
C SER A 10 14.62 -8.06 -1.77
N ILE A 11 14.76 -7.50 -0.55
CA ILE A 11 14.33 -6.19 0.00
C ILE A 11 14.43 -4.94 -0.93
N LYS A 12 14.95 -5.04 -2.16
CA LYS A 12 15.10 -3.92 -3.10
C LYS A 12 13.78 -3.42 -3.71
N ASP A 13 12.70 -4.19 -3.63
CA ASP A 13 11.42 -3.82 -4.23
C ASP A 13 10.64 -2.77 -3.39
N ILE A 14 11.12 -2.42 -2.19
CA ILE A 14 10.61 -1.30 -1.37
C ILE A 14 11.39 0.01 -1.64
N SER A 15 12.40 0.00 -2.52
CA SER A 15 13.25 1.19 -2.73
C SER A 15 12.50 2.38 -3.37
N SER A 16 11.37 2.14 -4.05
CA SER A 16 10.53 3.18 -4.65
C SER A 16 9.72 3.97 -3.60
N LEU A 17 9.25 3.31 -2.53
CA LEU A 17 8.64 3.94 -1.34
C LEU A 17 9.62 4.90 -0.64
N SER A 18 10.90 4.53 -0.57
CA SER A 18 11.94 5.38 0.01
C SER A 18 12.24 6.63 -0.82
N THR A 19 12.16 6.56 -2.15
CA THR A 19 12.39 7.69 -3.06
C THR A 19 11.26 8.73 -2.98
N LEU A 20 10.03 8.24 -2.78
CA LEU A 20 8.83 9.03 -2.54
C LEU A 20 8.87 9.80 -1.21
N LEU A 21 9.32 9.12 -0.16
CA LEU A 21 9.53 9.71 1.16
C LEU A 21 10.74 10.67 1.19
N VAL A 22 11.76 10.47 0.34
CA VAL A 22 12.83 11.46 0.10
C VAL A 22 12.27 12.74 -0.54
N GLY A 23 11.24 12.64 -1.39
CA GLY A 23 10.50 13.79 -1.91
C GLY A 23 9.71 14.53 -0.81
N ALA A 24 9.04 13.80 0.08
CA ALA A 24 8.33 14.35 1.24
C ALA A 24 9.27 14.97 2.28
N ALA A 25 10.47 14.39 2.48
CA ALA A 25 11.52 14.94 3.33
C ALA A 25 12.17 16.20 2.72
N LYS A 26 12.37 16.26 1.39
CA LYS A 26 12.91 17.45 0.70
C LYS A 26 11.95 18.64 0.64
N THR A 27 10.64 18.41 0.76
CA THR A 27 9.61 19.47 0.71
C THR A 27 9.41 20.20 2.04
N ARG A 28 10.21 19.93 3.09
CA ARG A 28 10.06 20.49 4.45
C ARG A 28 8.68 20.25 5.09
N LEU A 29 7.84 19.39 4.50
CA LEU A 29 6.53 18.99 5.06
C LEU A 29 6.66 18.20 6.36
N ILE A 30 7.85 17.67 6.64
CA ILE A 30 8.17 16.85 7.81
C ILE A 30 9.23 17.58 8.65
N GLY A 31 8.84 18.68 9.29
CA GLY A 31 9.68 19.45 10.23
C GLY A 31 9.81 18.82 11.63
N GLY A 32 9.70 17.50 11.76
CA GLY A 32 9.63 16.84 13.09
C GLY A 32 10.18 15.42 13.20
N LEU A 33 10.62 14.78 12.10
CA LEU A 33 11.14 13.39 12.14
C LEU A 33 12.68 13.31 12.34
N THR A 34 13.32 14.36 12.85
CA THR A 34 14.78 14.36 13.13
C THR A 34 15.17 13.65 14.43
N THR A 35 14.26 13.00 15.14
CA THR A 35 14.58 12.18 16.32
C THR A 35 14.59 10.70 15.96
N ALA A 36 15.49 10.32 15.05
CA ALA A 36 15.98 8.94 15.03
C ALA A 36 17.09 8.86 16.08
N GLU A 37 16.78 8.30 17.24
CA GLU A 37 17.82 7.80 18.14
C GLU A 37 18.66 6.78 17.37
N LYS A 38 19.98 6.99 17.39
CA LYS A 38 20.96 6.13 16.72
C LYS A 38 20.74 4.67 17.15
N GLY A 39 20.36 3.81 16.20
CA GLY A 39 20.30 2.35 16.42
C GLY A 39 18.94 1.71 16.14
N LEU A 40 17.87 2.49 15.98
CA LEU A 40 16.59 1.95 15.50
C LEU A 40 16.57 1.98 13.96
N PRO A 41 16.33 0.86 13.27
CA PRO A 41 16.13 0.89 11.83
C PRO A 41 14.98 1.86 11.51
N TRP A 42 15.24 2.79 10.58
CA TRP A 42 14.25 3.73 10.03
C TRP A 42 12.94 2.96 9.73
N PRO A 43 11.75 3.54 9.96
CA PRO A 43 10.51 2.78 9.97
C PRO A 43 10.39 1.94 8.70
N LEU A 44 10.29 0.63 8.88
CA LEU A 44 9.88 -0.31 7.85
C LEU A 44 8.51 0.18 7.35
N SER A 45 8.50 0.81 6.19
CA SER A 45 7.42 1.30 5.30
C SER A 45 6.01 1.61 5.83
N GLY A 46 5.44 0.95 6.85
CA GLY A 46 4.04 1.03 7.26
C GLY A 46 3.62 2.25 8.11
N THR A 47 4.54 2.89 8.85
CA THR A 47 4.19 4.05 9.72
C THR A 47 4.11 5.39 8.97
N PHE A 48 4.34 5.38 7.65
CA PHE A 48 4.34 6.59 6.83
C PHE A 48 2.99 7.32 6.79
N LEU A 49 1.89 6.59 7.03
CA LEU A 49 0.53 7.17 7.07
C LEU A 49 0.31 7.99 8.34
N LEU A 50 0.98 7.67 9.44
CA LEU A 50 0.72 8.27 10.76
C LEU A 50 0.85 9.79 10.75
N PRO A 51 1.93 10.40 10.19
CA PRO A 51 2.04 11.86 10.11
C PRO A 51 0.91 12.55 9.31
N PHE A 52 0.33 11.87 8.32
CA PHE A 52 -0.83 12.41 7.59
C PHE A 52 -2.10 12.32 8.43
N LEU A 53 -2.29 11.21 9.14
CA LEU A 53 -3.44 10.98 10.01
C LEU A 53 -3.44 11.93 11.22
N GLU A 54 -2.27 12.33 11.75
CA GLU A 54 -2.17 13.34 12.82
C GLU A 54 -2.90 14.65 12.54
N THR A 55 -3.06 15.00 11.26
CA THR A 55 -3.80 16.20 10.85
C THR A 55 -5.31 16.08 11.01
N VAL A 56 -5.85 14.86 11.01
CA VAL A 56 -7.29 14.56 11.10
C VAL A 56 -7.79 14.78 12.53
N GLY A 57 -7.20 14.07 13.49
CA GLY A 57 -7.57 14.17 14.90
C GLY A 57 -6.85 15.28 15.67
N LYS A 58 -5.99 16.07 15.01
CA LYS A 58 -5.13 17.11 15.64
C LYS A 58 -4.36 16.59 16.86
N LYS A 59 -3.98 15.32 16.83
CA LYS A 59 -3.30 14.60 17.91
C LYS A 59 -2.01 14.03 17.35
N ARG A 60 -0.90 14.14 18.08
CA ARG A 60 0.34 13.48 17.67
C ARG A 60 0.31 12.00 18.00
N THR A 61 1.00 11.20 17.20
CA THR A 61 1.18 9.77 17.45
C THR A 61 2.25 9.58 18.53
N PRO A 62 1.93 8.98 19.68
CA PRO A 62 2.91 8.65 20.70
C PRO A 62 3.90 7.60 20.20
N LEU A 63 5.14 7.64 20.73
CA LEU A 63 6.21 6.73 20.31
C LEU A 63 5.85 5.25 20.51
N ASN A 64 5.05 4.90 21.52
CA ASN A 64 4.62 3.53 21.79
C ASN A 64 3.50 3.02 20.84
N ILE A 65 2.95 3.86 19.96
CA ILE A 65 2.02 3.43 18.89
C ILE A 65 2.76 3.03 17.61
N TYR A 66 3.98 3.55 17.37
CA TYR A 66 4.77 3.20 16.19
C TYR A 66 5.11 1.70 16.10
N PRO A 67 5.50 1.01 17.20
CA PRO A 67 5.72 -0.44 17.18
C PRO A 67 4.47 -1.22 16.78
N LEU A 68 3.29 -0.85 17.29
CA LEU A 68 2.02 -1.49 16.94
C LEU A 68 1.79 -1.49 15.43
N VAL A 69 1.91 -0.33 14.78
CA VAL A 69 1.67 -0.18 13.34
C VAL A 69 2.78 -0.84 12.52
N SER A 70 4.03 -0.79 12.99
CA SER A 70 5.17 -1.43 12.31
C SER A 70 5.07 -2.96 12.34
N CYS A 71 4.76 -3.54 13.51
CA CYS A 71 4.58 -4.97 13.67
C CYS A 71 3.33 -5.48 12.93
N PHE A 72 2.26 -4.69 12.89
CA PHE A 72 1.10 -4.99 12.05
C PHE A 72 1.48 -5.09 10.57
N TYR A 73 2.20 -4.09 10.05
CA TYR A 73 2.66 -4.12 8.67
C TYR A 73 3.57 -5.32 8.38
N TYR A 74 4.46 -5.65 9.32
CA TYR A 74 5.31 -6.85 9.21
C TYR A 74 4.48 -8.14 9.16
N TYR A 75 3.45 -8.28 9.99
CA TYR A 75 2.54 -9.43 9.96
C TYR A 75 1.85 -9.57 8.59
N ILE A 76 1.34 -8.45 8.05
CA ILE A 76 0.72 -8.44 6.71
C ILE A 76 1.72 -8.79 5.62
N ARG A 77 2.94 -8.24 5.68
CA ARG A 77 3.99 -8.57 4.71
C ARG A 77 4.42 -10.04 4.79
N ALA A 78 4.55 -10.58 5.99
CA ALA A 78 4.85 -12.00 6.17
C ALA A 78 3.73 -12.88 5.62
N THR A 79 2.47 -12.43 5.70
CA THR A 79 1.31 -13.12 5.08
C THR A 79 1.47 -13.18 3.58
N ASP A 80 1.76 -12.03 2.95
CA ASP A 80 2.00 -11.90 1.51
C ASP A 80 3.18 -12.77 1.04
N ASP A 81 4.35 -12.64 1.68
CA ASP A 81 5.57 -13.42 1.36
C ASP A 81 5.33 -14.94 1.50
N PHE A 82 4.58 -15.37 2.52
CA PHE A 82 4.28 -16.79 2.72
C PHE A 82 3.39 -17.36 1.62
N LEU A 83 2.40 -16.58 1.17
CA LEU A 83 1.48 -16.98 0.11
C LEU A 83 2.16 -16.99 -1.26
N ASP A 84 2.99 -15.99 -1.57
CA ASP A 84 3.71 -15.89 -2.84
C ASP A 84 4.71 -17.05 -3.06
N GLN A 85 5.30 -17.58 -1.99
CA GLN A 85 6.29 -18.64 -2.06
C GLN A 85 5.70 -20.06 -2.25
N ARG A 86 4.37 -20.19 -2.31
CA ARG A 86 3.71 -21.50 -2.36
C ARG A 86 2.82 -21.65 -3.59
N GLN A 87 3.13 -22.67 -4.38
CA GLN A 87 2.22 -23.20 -5.38
C GLN A 87 2.07 -24.72 -5.19
N PRO A 88 0.85 -25.23 -4.92
CA PRO A 88 -0.42 -24.49 -4.75
C PRO A 88 -0.46 -23.64 -3.46
N LEU A 89 -1.36 -22.64 -3.37
CA LEU A 89 -1.60 -21.90 -2.12
C LEU A 89 -1.84 -22.86 -0.94
N ALA A 90 -1.27 -22.52 0.21
CA ALA A 90 -1.63 -23.15 1.47
C ALA A 90 -3.09 -22.85 1.83
N SER A 91 -3.70 -23.68 2.67
CA SER A 91 -4.99 -23.35 3.28
C SER A 91 -4.86 -22.17 4.25
N TRP A 92 -5.98 -21.53 4.58
CA TRP A 92 -5.98 -20.46 5.59
C TRP A 92 -5.48 -20.95 6.95
N GLU A 93 -5.87 -22.16 7.37
CA GLU A 93 -5.43 -22.74 8.65
C GLU A 93 -3.90 -22.94 8.70
N GLU A 94 -3.30 -23.43 7.61
CA GLU A 94 -1.85 -23.56 7.50
C GLU A 94 -1.14 -22.20 7.48
N THR A 95 -1.74 -21.23 6.79
CA THR A 95 -1.25 -19.85 6.72
C THR A 95 -1.25 -19.22 8.12
N GLN A 96 -2.33 -19.36 8.89
CA GLN A 96 -2.40 -18.87 10.26
C GLN A 96 -1.28 -19.49 11.13
N LYS A 97 -1.16 -20.81 11.13
CA LYS A 97 -0.11 -21.52 11.91
C LYS A 97 1.30 -21.09 11.54
N ALA A 98 1.57 -20.86 10.25
CA ALA A 98 2.87 -20.41 9.78
C ALA A 98 3.21 -18.98 10.23
N LEU A 99 2.19 -18.15 10.42
CA LEU A 99 2.32 -16.71 10.71
C LEU A 99 2.17 -16.37 12.20
N ASP A 100 1.88 -17.32 13.09
CA ASP A 100 1.78 -17.10 14.53
C ASP A 100 3.00 -16.34 15.10
N LYS A 101 4.21 -16.68 14.63
CA LYS A 101 5.45 -16.00 15.03
C LYS A 101 5.53 -14.55 14.53
N ALA A 102 4.93 -14.24 13.38
CA ALA A 102 4.89 -12.89 12.82
C ALA A 102 3.77 -12.04 13.45
N ARG A 103 2.69 -12.69 13.90
CA ARG A 103 1.55 -12.09 14.58
C ARG A 103 1.86 -11.71 16.04
N LEU A 104 2.59 -12.55 16.77
CA LEU A 104 2.88 -12.35 18.20
C LEU A 104 3.48 -10.97 18.54
N PRO A 105 4.48 -10.42 17.81
CA PRO A 105 5.03 -9.10 18.09
C PRO A 105 3.99 -7.97 17.97
N TRP A 106 3.03 -8.11 17.06
CA TRP A 106 1.94 -7.15 16.90
C TRP A 106 1.00 -7.19 18.10
N GLU A 107 0.59 -8.38 18.55
CA GLU A 107 -0.26 -8.55 19.74
C GLU A 107 0.42 -8.03 21.02
N MET A 108 1.72 -8.29 21.17
CA MET A 108 2.50 -7.74 22.29
C MET A 108 2.57 -6.22 22.24
N SER A 109 2.83 -5.64 21.06
CA SER A 109 2.87 -4.19 20.88
C SER A 109 1.51 -3.55 21.18
N LEU A 110 0.40 -4.20 20.81
CA LEU A 110 -0.94 -3.74 21.16
C LEU A 110 -1.16 -3.76 22.67
N LYS A 111 -0.79 -4.86 23.33
CA LYS A 111 -0.91 -5.02 24.78
C LYS A 111 -0.13 -3.97 25.56
N GLU A 112 1.11 -3.69 25.13
CA GLU A 112 2.03 -2.73 25.75
C GLU A 112 1.74 -1.26 25.38
N SER A 113 0.89 -1.03 24.37
CA SER A 113 0.49 0.32 23.97
C SER A 113 -0.36 1.00 25.04
N SER A 114 -0.33 2.34 25.04
CA SER A 114 -1.16 3.19 25.91
C SER A 114 -2.61 3.32 25.42
N ILE A 115 -3.07 2.44 24.55
CA ILE A 115 -4.46 2.39 24.10
C ILE A 115 -5.32 1.80 25.23
N ASP A 116 -6.55 2.26 25.39
CA ASP A 116 -7.47 1.74 26.39
C ASP A 116 -7.90 0.29 26.06
N ASP A 117 -8.27 -0.52 27.05
CA ASP A 117 -8.53 -1.94 26.83
C ASP A 117 -9.72 -2.20 25.89
N ASP A 118 -10.80 -1.41 25.99
CA ASP A 118 -11.94 -1.50 25.07
C ASP A 118 -11.51 -1.19 23.62
N GLN A 119 -10.65 -0.18 23.44
CA GLN A 119 -10.10 0.20 22.15
C GLN A 119 -9.14 -0.87 21.58
N LYS A 120 -8.38 -1.57 22.44
CA LYS A 120 -7.54 -2.70 22.02
C LYS A 120 -8.38 -3.86 21.49
N THR A 121 -9.54 -4.13 22.09
CA THR A 121 -10.48 -5.13 21.59
C THR A 121 -10.97 -4.76 20.19
N ASP A 122 -11.37 -3.51 19.98
CA ASP A 122 -11.80 -3.03 18.65
C ASP A 122 -10.68 -3.19 17.61
N ILE A 123 -9.46 -2.75 17.94
CA ILE A 123 -8.30 -2.87 17.05
C ILE A 123 -8.00 -4.33 16.70
N THR A 124 -8.12 -5.24 17.69
CA THR A 124 -7.90 -6.68 17.47
C THR A 124 -8.89 -7.24 16.46
N ASN A 125 -10.16 -6.88 16.57
CA ASN A 125 -11.22 -7.34 15.68
C ASN A 125 -10.99 -6.86 14.23
N ILE A 126 -10.67 -5.57 14.06
CA ILE A 126 -10.44 -4.96 12.75
C ILE A 126 -9.22 -5.58 12.08
N ALA A 127 -8.07 -5.58 12.76
CA ALA A 127 -6.82 -6.08 12.21
C ALA A 127 -6.80 -7.61 12.03
N GLY A 128 -7.48 -8.36 12.91
CA GLY A 128 -7.56 -9.82 12.84
C GLY A 128 -8.25 -10.35 11.58
N SER A 129 -9.16 -9.55 10.99
CA SER A 129 -9.87 -9.91 9.75
C SER A 129 -9.07 -9.61 8.47
N LEU A 130 -8.01 -8.79 8.54
CA LEU A 130 -7.27 -8.36 7.36
C LEU A 130 -6.51 -9.51 6.71
N GLY A 131 -5.85 -10.36 7.50
CA GLY A 131 -5.08 -11.49 6.98
C GLY A 131 -5.95 -12.45 6.15
N GLU A 132 -7.17 -12.75 6.64
CA GLU A 132 -8.13 -13.58 5.92
C GLU A 132 -8.62 -12.88 4.64
N SER A 133 -8.89 -11.57 4.70
CA SER A 133 -9.31 -10.79 3.53
C SER A 133 -8.24 -10.80 2.42
N ILE A 134 -6.97 -10.66 2.79
CA ILE A 134 -5.83 -10.75 1.85
C ILE A 134 -5.72 -12.17 1.29
N TYR A 135 -5.83 -13.20 2.14
CA TYR A 135 -5.84 -14.59 1.69
C TYR A 135 -6.92 -14.86 0.63
N GLN A 136 -8.15 -14.38 0.85
CA GLN A 136 -9.23 -14.53 -0.14
C GLN A 136 -8.92 -13.82 -1.45
N LYS A 137 -8.28 -12.65 -1.41
CA LYS A 137 -7.83 -11.95 -2.62
C LYS A 137 -6.73 -12.70 -3.35
N MET A 138 -5.77 -13.27 -2.63
CA MET A 138 -4.72 -14.10 -3.24
C MET A 138 -5.29 -15.35 -3.91
N ARG A 139 -6.28 -16.00 -3.28
CA ARG A 139 -7.05 -17.10 -3.90
C ARG A 139 -7.77 -16.69 -5.17
N GLU A 140 -8.33 -15.48 -5.22
CA GLU A 140 -8.95 -14.93 -6.43
C GLU A 140 -7.90 -14.71 -7.53
N LYS A 141 -6.73 -14.17 -7.18
CA LYS A 141 -5.61 -13.91 -8.10
C LYS A 141 -5.04 -15.20 -8.70
N GLU A 142 -4.93 -16.29 -7.94
CA GLU A 142 -4.47 -17.59 -8.45
C GLU A 142 -5.33 -18.15 -9.59
N GLN A 143 -6.60 -17.74 -9.67
CA GLN A 143 -7.51 -18.19 -10.74
C GLN A 143 -7.27 -17.44 -12.06
N TRP A 144 -6.45 -16.40 -12.06
CA TRP A 144 -6.18 -15.61 -13.25
C TRP A 144 -5.18 -16.33 -14.16
N SER A 145 -5.69 -16.93 -15.24
CA SER A 145 -4.89 -17.49 -16.32
C SER A 145 -4.34 -16.44 -17.30
N GLN A 146 -4.81 -15.20 -17.20
CA GLN A 146 -4.43 -14.05 -18.02
C GLN A 146 -4.60 -12.76 -17.21
N ALA A 147 -4.04 -11.66 -17.71
CA ALA A 147 -4.22 -10.34 -17.11
C ALA A 147 -5.72 -10.01 -16.96
N PRO A 148 -6.19 -9.64 -15.75
CA PRO A 148 -7.59 -9.32 -15.51
C PRO A 148 -7.97 -7.98 -16.15
N SER A 149 -9.28 -7.68 -16.17
CA SER A 149 -9.76 -6.36 -16.59
C SER A 149 -9.25 -5.26 -15.64
N PHE A 150 -9.21 -4.01 -16.13
CA PHE A 150 -8.86 -2.85 -15.30
C PHE A 150 -9.73 -2.78 -14.03
N THR A 151 -11.04 -2.97 -14.15
CA THR A 151 -11.98 -2.93 -13.02
C THR A 151 -11.72 -4.04 -12.00
N THR A 152 -11.42 -5.25 -12.47
CA THR A 152 -11.06 -6.37 -11.59
C THR A 152 -9.77 -6.07 -10.83
N ALA A 153 -8.74 -5.58 -11.52
CA ALA A 153 -7.47 -5.20 -10.91
C ALA A 153 -7.62 -4.01 -9.95
N TYR A 154 -8.48 -3.04 -10.28
CA TYR A 154 -8.85 -1.93 -9.39
C TYR A 154 -9.46 -2.46 -8.08
N ASN A 155 -10.46 -3.34 -8.17
CA ASN A 155 -11.10 -3.93 -6.99
C ASN A 155 -10.13 -4.78 -6.19
N TYR A 156 -9.20 -5.47 -6.84
CA TYR A 156 -8.14 -6.19 -6.15
C TYR A 156 -7.30 -5.23 -5.30
N ARG A 157 -6.74 -4.16 -5.88
CA ARG A 157 -5.93 -3.16 -5.16
C ARG A 157 -6.69 -2.48 -4.02
N LEU A 158 -7.97 -2.18 -4.24
CA LEU A 158 -8.84 -1.58 -3.22
C LEU A 158 -9.04 -2.50 -2.00
N ASN A 159 -9.02 -3.82 -2.22
CA ASN A 159 -9.21 -4.84 -1.20
C ASN A 159 -7.90 -5.45 -0.67
N THR A 160 -6.74 -4.99 -1.15
CA THR A 160 -5.41 -5.34 -0.62
C THR A 160 -4.74 -4.10 -0.03
N THR A 161 -4.04 -3.30 -0.85
CA THR A 161 -3.30 -2.11 -0.41
C THR A 161 -4.22 -1.02 0.15
N GLY A 162 -5.39 -0.83 -0.46
CA GLY A 162 -6.41 0.09 0.05
C GLY A 162 -6.88 -0.33 1.44
N LEU A 163 -7.25 -1.60 1.61
CA LEU A 163 -7.72 -2.14 2.88
C LEU A 163 -6.64 -2.09 3.98
N LEU A 164 -5.37 -2.32 3.65
CA LEU A 164 -4.27 -2.12 4.59
C LEU A 164 -4.20 -0.67 5.09
N SER A 165 -4.35 0.29 4.18
CA SER A 165 -4.32 1.72 4.51
C SER A 165 -5.53 2.11 5.37
N GLU A 166 -6.70 1.53 5.09
CA GLU A 166 -7.92 1.66 5.89
C GLU A 166 -7.69 1.21 7.33
N VAL A 167 -7.16 0.00 7.54
CA VAL A 167 -6.94 -0.54 8.89
C VAL A 167 -5.93 0.30 9.68
N VAL A 168 -4.85 0.78 9.04
CA VAL A 168 -3.89 1.69 9.71
C VAL A 168 -4.55 3.00 10.11
N ALA A 169 -5.36 3.59 9.22
CA ALA A 169 -6.14 4.78 9.55
C ALA A 169 -7.11 4.54 10.69
N ASP A 170 -7.72 3.36 10.73
CA ASP A 170 -8.73 3.01 11.71
C ASP A 170 -8.12 2.82 13.12
N ILE A 171 -7.01 2.08 13.21
CA ILE A 171 -6.21 1.94 14.43
C ILE A 171 -5.85 3.32 14.99
N TRP A 172 -5.39 4.22 14.11
CA TRP A 172 -5.02 5.57 14.52
C TRP A 172 -6.22 6.40 14.97
N CYS A 173 -7.35 6.33 14.25
CA CYS A 173 -8.57 7.07 14.58
C CYS A 173 -9.16 6.63 15.94
N ILE A 174 -9.15 5.32 16.22
CA ILE A 174 -9.53 4.76 17.52
C ILE A 174 -8.66 5.36 18.62
N PHE A 175 -7.34 5.21 18.49
CA PHE A 175 -6.38 5.76 19.46
C PHE A 175 -6.56 7.29 19.64
N ALA A 176 -6.82 8.00 18.56
CA ALA A 176 -6.96 9.45 18.60
C ALA A 176 -8.30 9.93 19.16
N GLY A 177 -9.29 9.04 19.29
CA GLY A 177 -10.64 9.40 19.71
C GLY A 177 -11.36 10.25 18.66
N VAL A 178 -11.12 9.97 17.37
CA VAL A 178 -11.76 10.69 16.27
C VAL A 178 -13.28 10.39 16.29
N PRO A 179 -14.15 11.40 16.17
CA PRO A 179 -15.60 11.19 16.09
C PRO A 179 -15.99 10.21 14.98
N GLU A 180 -17.02 9.39 15.21
CA GLU A 180 -17.41 8.28 14.33
C GLU A 180 -17.62 8.68 12.86
N ASN A 181 -18.30 9.80 12.62
CA ASN A 181 -18.53 10.32 11.27
C ASN A 181 -17.21 10.68 10.56
N LEU A 182 -16.30 11.37 11.24
CA LEU A 182 -15.01 11.75 10.69
C LEU A 182 -14.07 10.55 10.56
N ARG A 183 -14.16 9.58 11.47
CA ARG A 183 -13.47 8.29 11.40
C ARG A 183 -13.89 7.55 10.13
N PHE A 184 -15.20 7.41 9.88
CA PHE A 184 -15.74 6.77 8.67
C PHE A 184 -15.22 7.44 7.38
N ASP A 185 -15.29 8.76 7.32
CA ASP A 185 -14.78 9.52 6.17
C ASP A 185 -13.27 9.35 5.99
N THR A 186 -12.52 9.31 7.09
CA THR A 186 -11.05 9.17 7.07
C THR A 186 -10.61 7.78 6.62
N ILE A 187 -11.27 6.71 7.08
CA ILE A 187 -10.92 5.35 6.69
C ILE A 187 -11.22 5.11 5.20
N GLU A 188 -12.37 5.56 4.69
CA GLU A 188 -12.73 5.44 3.28
C GLU A 188 -11.80 6.28 2.40
N ALA A 189 -11.49 7.51 2.82
CA ALA A 189 -10.54 8.38 2.14
C ALA A 189 -9.15 7.73 2.05
N THR A 190 -8.67 7.19 3.16
CA THR A 190 -7.34 6.57 3.24
C THR A 190 -7.29 5.26 2.44
N ARG A 191 -8.37 4.48 2.40
CA ARG A 191 -8.50 3.28 1.56
C ARG A 191 -8.31 3.60 0.09
N ARG A 192 -9.02 4.62 -0.41
CA ARG A 192 -8.92 5.07 -1.81
C ARG A 192 -7.53 5.62 -2.11
N LEU A 193 -6.97 6.44 -1.23
CA LEU A 193 -5.63 6.98 -1.40
C LEU A 193 -4.56 5.88 -1.41
N GLY A 194 -4.69 4.85 -0.57
CA GLY A 194 -3.82 3.67 -0.58
C GLY A 194 -3.89 2.90 -1.90
N MET A 195 -5.09 2.70 -2.44
CA MET A 195 -5.28 2.09 -3.76
C MET A 195 -4.66 2.93 -4.89
N VAL A 196 -4.82 4.25 -4.87
CA VAL A 196 -4.19 5.13 -5.86
C VAL A 196 -2.66 5.10 -5.73
N PHE A 197 -2.15 5.00 -4.51
CA PHE A 197 -0.72 4.82 -4.28
C PHE A 197 -0.20 3.52 -4.90
N GLN A 198 -0.97 2.43 -4.85
CA GLN A 198 -0.62 1.19 -5.54
C GLN A 198 -0.60 1.33 -7.07
N PHE A 199 -1.58 2.02 -7.67
CA PHE A 199 -1.57 2.28 -9.12
C PHE A 199 -0.29 2.96 -9.60
N ARG A 200 0.23 3.85 -8.76
CA ARG A 200 1.48 4.54 -9.03
C ARG A 200 2.66 3.59 -8.93
N ASP A 201 2.71 2.75 -7.91
CA ASP A 201 3.78 1.77 -7.71
C ASP A 201 3.90 0.86 -8.94
N ASP A 202 2.77 0.31 -9.40
CA ASP A 202 2.71 -0.54 -10.60
C ASP A 202 3.21 0.17 -11.88
N LEU A 203 3.01 1.49 -12.01
CA LEU A 203 3.54 2.27 -13.13
C LEU A 203 5.07 2.38 -13.08
N PHE A 204 5.66 2.45 -11.88
CA PHE A 204 7.11 2.50 -11.70
C PHE A 204 7.75 1.10 -11.79
N ASP A 205 7.03 0.06 -11.38
CA ASP A 205 7.55 -1.30 -11.27
C ASP A 205 7.18 -2.18 -12.48
N ILE A 206 6.58 -1.57 -13.52
CA ILE A 206 6.19 -2.19 -14.81
C ILE A 206 7.23 -3.10 -15.47
N LYS A 207 8.52 -2.86 -15.20
CA LYS A 207 9.62 -3.71 -15.69
C LYS A 207 9.87 -4.93 -14.80
N GLN A 208 9.82 -4.76 -13.48
CA GLN A 208 10.07 -5.84 -12.53
C GLN A 208 8.85 -6.77 -12.46
N ASP A 209 7.65 -6.20 -12.46
CA ASP A 209 6.41 -6.95 -12.37
C ASP A 209 6.14 -7.78 -13.63
N SER A 210 6.42 -7.24 -14.82
CA SER A 210 6.21 -7.98 -16.07
C SER A 210 7.04 -9.26 -16.16
N ASP A 211 8.17 -9.28 -15.46
CA ASP A 211 9.11 -10.40 -15.46
C ASP A 211 8.76 -11.45 -14.37
N MET A 212 7.98 -11.09 -13.33
CA MET A 212 7.76 -11.94 -12.16
C MET A 212 6.30 -12.26 -11.80
N ASP A 213 5.32 -11.39 -12.09
CA ASP A 213 3.90 -11.64 -11.74
C ASP A 213 2.91 -10.68 -12.44
N GLY A 214 3.21 -10.31 -13.68
CA GLY A 214 2.74 -9.08 -14.33
C GLY A 214 1.26 -8.93 -14.59
N ASN A 215 0.37 -9.80 -14.15
CA ASN A 215 -1.06 -9.74 -14.48
C ASN A 215 -1.73 -8.42 -14.03
N LEU A 216 -1.42 -7.94 -12.81
CA LEU A 216 -1.97 -6.67 -12.30
C LEU A 216 -1.42 -5.45 -13.05
N THR A 217 -0.13 -5.46 -13.35
CA THR A 217 0.55 -4.38 -14.06
C THR A 217 0.26 -4.42 -15.57
N LEU A 218 -0.11 -5.57 -16.12
CA LEU A 218 -0.66 -5.70 -17.47
C LEU A 218 -2.11 -5.19 -17.54
N ALA A 219 -2.88 -5.27 -16.45
CA ALA A 219 -4.26 -4.77 -16.41
C ALA A 219 -4.35 -3.24 -16.55
N ILE A 220 -3.27 -2.50 -16.25
CA ILE A 220 -3.20 -1.06 -16.55
C ILE A 220 -2.88 -0.80 -18.03
N LEU A 221 -2.18 -1.72 -18.71
CA LEU A 221 -1.76 -1.66 -20.12
C LEU A 221 -2.78 -2.31 -21.08
N THR A 222 -3.99 -1.77 -21.13
CA THR A 222 -5.06 -2.37 -21.96
C THR A 222 -4.86 -2.23 -23.47
N GLU A 223 -4.08 -1.24 -23.90
CA GLU A 223 -3.88 -0.96 -25.33
C GLU A 223 -2.75 -1.86 -25.86
N GLU A 224 -3.09 -2.91 -26.60
CA GLU A 224 -2.12 -3.93 -27.06
C GLU A 224 -0.93 -3.33 -27.83
N ASN A 225 -1.17 -2.35 -28.70
CA ASN A 225 -0.11 -1.67 -29.45
C ASN A 225 0.80 -0.83 -28.54
N GLU A 226 0.24 -0.14 -27.55
CA GLU A 226 1.03 0.64 -26.58
C GLU A 226 1.86 -0.29 -25.69
N ARG A 227 1.25 -1.40 -25.25
CA ARG A 227 1.89 -2.46 -24.48
C ARG A 227 3.11 -3.02 -25.22
N ASN A 228 2.95 -3.39 -26.49
CA ASN A 228 4.04 -3.93 -27.31
C ASN A 228 5.17 -2.91 -27.50
N ASN A 229 4.83 -1.65 -27.78
CA ASN A 229 5.81 -0.56 -27.93
C ASN A 229 6.56 -0.27 -26.62
N LEU A 230 5.85 -0.30 -25.49
CA LEU A 230 6.43 -0.09 -24.18
C LEU A 230 7.42 -1.20 -23.82
N PHE A 231 7.03 -2.47 -23.95
CA PHE A 231 7.90 -3.60 -23.64
C PHE A 231 9.12 -3.69 -24.55
N ALA A 232 8.97 -3.35 -25.84
CA ALA A 232 10.12 -3.22 -26.75
C ALA A 232 11.15 -2.17 -26.26
N SER A 233 10.68 -1.15 -25.54
CA SER A 233 11.52 -0.03 -25.06
C SER A 233 12.05 -0.23 -23.62
N LEU A 234 11.38 -1.03 -22.79
CA LEU A 234 11.73 -1.26 -21.38
C LEU A 234 13.08 -1.97 -21.18
N ASN A 235 13.51 -2.77 -22.17
CA ASN A 235 14.81 -3.45 -22.15
C ASN A 235 16.01 -2.50 -22.06
N GLN A 236 15.83 -1.22 -22.38
CA GLN A 236 16.89 -0.22 -22.42
C GLN A 236 16.93 0.69 -21.18
N THR A 237 15.95 0.58 -20.28
CA THR A 237 15.79 1.51 -19.14
C THR A 237 16.16 0.86 -17.81
N LYS A 238 16.93 1.56 -16.96
CA LYS A 238 17.37 1.12 -15.63
C LYS A 238 16.88 1.97 -14.46
N THR A 239 16.15 3.06 -14.69
CA THR A 239 15.78 4.05 -13.64
C THR A 239 14.29 4.44 -13.68
N PRO A 240 13.59 4.52 -12.53
CA PRO A 240 12.15 4.81 -12.45
C PRO A 240 11.70 6.12 -13.13
N LYS A 241 12.47 7.21 -12.99
CA LYS A 241 12.14 8.50 -13.63
C LYS A 241 12.00 8.39 -15.16
N LYS A 242 12.81 7.52 -15.77
CA LYS A 242 12.77 7.28 -17.23
C LYS A 242 11.57 6.43 -17.64
N ILE A 243 10.98 5.65 -16.72
CA ILE A 243 9.79 4.83 -17.00
C ILE A 243 8.57 5.72 -17.25
N MET A 244 8.38 6.80 -16.49
CA MET A 244 7.30 7.75 -16.76
C MET A 244 7.46 8.49 -18.09
N GLU A 245 8.68 8.87 -18.47
CA GLU A 245 8.97 9.44 -19.79
C GLU A 245 8.71 8.42 -20.91
N LEU A 246 9.06 7.15 -20.68
CA LEU A 246 8.78 6.03 -21.57
C LEU A 246 7.27 5.82 -21.74
N MET A 247 6.51 5.84 -20.64
CA MET A 247 5.04 5.74 -20.66
C MET A 247 4.42 6.90 -21.42
N LYS A 248 4.89 8.15 -21.20
CA LYS A 248 4.44 9.33 -21.95
C LYS A 248 4.65 9.18 -23.47
N LYS A 249 5.72 8.50 -23.89
CA LYS A 249 6.05 8.31 -25.32
C LYS A 249 5.40 7.08 -25.94
N SER A 250 5.43 5.95 -25.25
CA SER A 250 5.08 4.62 -25.78
C SER A 250 3.68 4.16 -25.39
N ALA A 251 3.12 4.69 -24.30
CA ALA A 251 1.78 4.35 -23.80
C ALA A 251 0.96 5.57 -23.32
N PRO A 252 0.82 6.64 -24.13
CA PRO A 252 0.19 7.89 -23.72
C PRO A 252 -1.30 7.76 -23.38
N ARG A 253 -2.05 6.88 -24.06
CA ARG A 253 -3.49 6.67 -23.77
C ARG A 253 -3.66 5.95 -22.45
N THR A 254 -2.87 4.90 -22.23
CA THR A 254 -2.83 4.19 -20.96
C THR A 254 -2.51 5.14 -19.81
N LEU A 255 -1.46 5.95 -19.96
CA LEU A 255 -1.11 6.94 -18.95
C LEU A 255 -2.29 7.87 -18.69
N ARG A 256 -2.80 8.57 -19.72
CA ARG A 256 -3.92 9.52 -19.59
C ARG A 256 -5.12 8.92 -18.87
N ARG A 257 -5.51 7.69 -19.17
CA ARG A 257 -6.63 7.03 -18.51
C ARG A 257 -6.36 6.82 -17.02
N ASN A 258 -5.19 6.28 -16.65
CA ASN A 258 -4.85 6.09 -15.24
C ASN A 258 -4.85 7.43 -14.51
N LEU A 259 -4.33 8.49 -15.14
CA LEU A 259 -4.34 9.83 -14.55
C LEU A 259 -5.76 10.37 -14.34
N ALA A 260 -6.64 10.18 -15.32
CA ALA A 260 -8.05 10.56 -15.19
C ALA A 260 -8.74 9.83 -14.03
N TYR A 261 -8.46 8.54 -13.82
CA TYR A 261 -8.98 7.81 -12.66
C TYR A 261 -8.46 8.38 -11.33
N ILE A 262 -7.17 8.72 -11.25
CA ILE A 262 -6.60 9.35 -10.05
C ILE A 262 -7.31 10.68 -9.77
N GLU A 263 -7.48 11.51 -10.79
CA GLU A 263 -8.18 12.78 -10.69
C GLU A 263 -9.64 12.62 -10.28
N ASP A 264 -10.34 11.64 -10.83
CA ASP A 264 -11.73 11.32 -10.49
C ASP A 264 -11.87 10.83 -9.05
N GLU A 265 -10.95 9.99 -8.56
CA GLU A 265 -10.91 9.56 -7.15
C GLU A 265 -10.66 10.75 -6.22
N MET A 266 -9.72 11.63 -6.56
CA MET A 266 -9.45 12.84 -5.77
C MET A 266 -10.65 13.80 -5.78
N ARG A 267 -11.36 13.93 -6.91
CA ARG A 267 -12.57 14.75 -7.01
C ARG A 267 -13.68 14.16 -6.15
N CYS A 268 -13.97 12.87 -6.31
CA CYS A 268 -14.99 12.14 -5.55
C CYS A 268 -14.77 12.28 -4.03
N LEU A 269 -13.52 12.16 -3.58
CA LEU A 269 -13.15 12.30 -2.18
C LEU A 269 -13.42 13.72 -1.64
N ARG A 270 -13.13 14.77 -2.42
CA ARG A 270 -13.44 16.16 -2.05
C ARG A 270 -14.94 16.46 -2.03
N GLU A 271 -15.71 15.78 -2.88
CA GLU A 271 -17.16 15.96 -2.96
C GLU A 271 -17.91 15.22 -1.85
N ARG A 272 -17.50 13.98 -1.54
CA ARG A 272 -18.19 13.12 -0.58
C ARG A 272 -17.79 13.36 0.87
N SER A 273 -16.51 13.62 1.10
CA SER A 273 -15.93 13.73 2.45
C SER A 273 -15.03 14.98 2.53
N PRO A 274 -15.59 16.19 2.35
CA PRO A 274 -14.82 17.43 2.21
C PRO A 274 -13.92 17.73 3.41
N GLU A 275 -14.35 17.37 4.63
CA GLU A 275 -13.58 17.56 5.84
C GLU A 275 -12.33 16.67 5.88
N ALA A 276 -12.50 15.35 5.67
CA ALA A 276 -11.38 14.42 5.58
C ALA A 276 -10.43 14.79 4.43
N ALA A 277 -10.98 15.20 3.27
CA ALA A 277 -10.19 15.66 2.14
C ALA A 277 -9.33 16.90 2.45
N SER A 278 -9.87 17.84 3.22
CA SER A 278 -9.14 19.02 3.67
C SER A 278 -7.99 18.64 4.61
N GLN A 279 -8.26 17.77 5.58
CA GLN A 279 -7.27 17.34 6.57
C GLN A 279 -6.18 16.50 5.92
N LEU A 280 -6.54 15.54 5.07
CA LEU A 280 -5.62 14.69 4.30
C LEU A 280 -5.01 15.38 3.06
N SER A 281 -5.14 16.70 2.92
CA SER A 281 -4.68 17.43 1.73
C SER A 281 -3.19 17.22 1.41
N SER A 282 -2.35 17.01 2.43
CA SER A 282 -0.93 16.67 2.25
C SER A 282 -0.73 15.27 1.67
N PHE A 283 -1.55 14.29 2.06
CA PHE A 283 -1.49 12.95 1.49
C PHE A 283 -2.03 12.95 0.05
N ILE A 284 -3.15 13.63 -0.19
CA ILE A 284 -3.70 13.87 -1.54
C ILE A 284 -2.63 14.51 -2.44
N LYS A 285 -1.92 15.53 -1.95
CA LYS A 285 -0.80 16.14 -2.69
C LYS A 285 0.31 15.12 -2.95
N LEU A 286 0.75 14.34 -1.96
CA LEU A 286 1.79 13.32 -2.15
C LEU A 286 1.43 12.33 -3.26
N VAL A 287 0.17 11.89 -3.28
CA VAL A 287 -0.35 10.94 -4.25
C VAL A 287 -0.54 11.59 -5.63
N ALA A 288 -0.98 12.85 -5.69
CA ALA A 288 -1.20 13.60 -6.93
C ALA A 288 0.09 14.20 -7.55
N PHE A 289 1.14 14.44 -6.77
CA PHE A 289 2.37 15.11 -7.23
C PHE A 289 3.36 14.10 -7.85
N ALA A 290 3.15 13.77 -9.13
CA ALA A 290 4.14 13.08 -9.96
C ALA A 290 3.91 13.28 -11.47
N TYR A 291 3.70 14.52 -11.93
CA TYR A 291 3.69 14.87 -13.36
C TYR A 291 4.93 15.60 -13.84
#